data_AF-A0A8C5JIV2-F1
#
_entry.id   AF-A0A8C5JIV2-F1
#
_cell.length_a   1.000
_cell.length_b   1.000
_cell.length_c   1.000
_cell.angle_alpha   90.00
_cell.angle_beta   90.00
_cell.angle_gamma   90.00
#
_symmetry.space_group_name_H-M   'P 1'
#
loop_
_entity.id
_entity.type
_entity.pdbx_description
1 polymer ?
#
loop_
_entity_poly.entity_id
_entity_poly.type
_entity_poly.pdbx_seq_one_letter_code
_entity_poly.pdbx_strand_id
1 'polypeptide(L)'
;MRGAARAVRFVVMAATGTGTSAGIGTGHKRPHPEPAARIGTHDGTFHCDEALACFLLRLLPRYQDAEIVRTRDPQRLAGCDVVVDVGGEYDPGRHRYDHHQRSFTESMRSLRPDKPWSTKLSSAGLVYCHFGAQILAGLLGQPEDGPVVTALYDKLYENFVEEIDAMDNGIAPAAGEPRYALSTTLSARVGHLNPRWNDPDQDTEAGFRRAMELVGTEFLQRLDFYHRAWLPARALVEEAVRHRLEGSCAGVPGVAGMEDKGQQTPGPPNPPDFSGATGVSLKSLQDPTTVTEEQREGWKNLNSRDSMLGDSNTLPVCPSSSPQSCGDIWEAPDGTNSPRYSEKDKE
;
A
#
# COMPACT_ATOMS: atom_id res chain seq x y z
N MET A 1 7.96 -34.94 1.20
CA MET A 1 8.11 -33.47 1.28
C MET A 1 6.78 -32.88 1.71
N ARG A 2 6.62 -32.54 3.00
CA ARG A 2 5.45 -31.81 3.51
C ARG A 2 5.99 -30.53 4.14
N GLY A 3 5.85 -29.41 3.44
CA GLY A 3 6.24 -28.09 3.92
C GLY A 3 5.20 -27.60 4.92
N ALA A 4 5.62 -27.37 6.16
CA ALA A 4 4.80 -26.75 7.19
C ALA A 4 4.74 -25.24 6.92
N ALA A 5 3.56 -24.72 6.57
CA ALA A 5 3.30 -23.29 6.60
C ALA A 5 3.40 -22.81 8.05
N ARG A 6 4.42 -21.99 8.33
CA ARG A 6 4.61 -21.38 9.65
C ARG A 6 3.64 -20.20 9.75
N ALA A 7 2.54 -20.38 10.47
CA ALA A 7 1.61 -19.30 10.78
C ALA A 7 2.36 -18.18 11.49
N VAL A 8 2.32 -16.97 10.92
CA VAL A 8 2.87 -15.76 11.55
C VAL A 8 1.93 -15.38 12.69
N ARG A 9 2.25 -15.83 13.91
CA ARG A 9 1.64 -15.31 15.14
C ARG A 9 2.28 -13.97 15.46
N PHE A 10 1.57 -12.88 15.20
CA PHE A 10 1.83 -11.62 15.91
C PHE A 10 1.42 -11.81 17.37
N VAL A 11 2.42 -11.93 18.25
CA VAL A 11 2.19 -12.00 19.69
C VAL A 11 2.03 -10.58 20.20
N VAL A 12 0.80 -10.19 20.53
CA VAL A 12 0.53 -9.02 21.35
C VAL A 12 1.02 -9.34 22.77
N MET A 13 2.08 -8.66 23.20
CA MET A 13 2.62 -8.80 24.56
C MET A 13 1.64 -8.17 25.56
N ALA A 14 0.97 -9.00 26.35
CA ALA A 14 0.24 -8.54 27.55
C ALA A 14 1.25 -8.25 28.66
N ALA A 15 1.24 -7.02 29.19
CA ALA A 15 2.06 -6.63 30.33
C ALA A 15 1.54 -7.31 31.61
N THR A 16 2.32 -8.24 32.17
CA THR A 16 2.04 -8.82 33.49
C THR A 16 2.65 -7.94 34.59
N GLY A 17 1.79 -7.19 35.29
CA GLY A 17 2.17 -6.49 36.52
C GLY A 17 2.11 -7.42 37.72
N THR A 18 3.25 -7.68 38.35
CA THR A 18 3.36 -8.31 39.67
C THR A 18 3.25 -7.24 40.76
N GLY A 19 2.26 -7.35 41.65
CA GLY A 19 2.12 -6.47 42.80
C GLY A 19 1.26 -7.08 43.89
N THR A 20 1.90 -7.71 44.88
CA THR A 20 1.30 -8.08 46.17
C THR A 20 1.15 -6.86 47.07
N SER A 21 -0.05 -6.57 47.57
CA SER A 21 -0.27 -6.13 48.95
C SER A 21 -1.73 -6.28 49.37
N ALA A 22 -1.94 -6.70 50.62
CA ALA A 22 -3.23 -6.89 51.26
C ALA A 22 -3.79 -5.55 51.77
N GLY A 23 -5.09 -5.32 51.59
CA GLY A 23 -5.81 -4.14 52.09
C GLY A 23 -7.32 -4.36 52.03
N ILE A 24 -7.99 -3.94 53.10
CA ILE A 24 -9.35 -4.29 53.53
C ILE A 24 -10.45 -3.66 52.64
N GLY A 25 -11.56 -4.38 52.50
CA GLY A 25 -12.63 -4.15 51.52
C GLY A 25 -13.35 -2.80 51.61
N THR A 26 -13.55 -2.22 50.42
CA THR A 26 -14.79 -1.54 50.03
C THR A 26 -15.18 -2.08 48.65
N GLY A 27 -16.44 -2.52 48.51
CA GLY A 27 -16.93 -3.24 47.35
C GLY A 27 -16.89 -2.41 46.06
N HIS A 28 -15.77 -2.50 45.33
CA HIS A 28 -15.71 -2.10 43.94
C HIS A 28 -16.37 -3.21 43.13
N LYS A 29 -17.59 -2.96 42.63
CA LYS A 29 -18.14 -3.74 41.53
C LYS A 29 -17.07 -3.74 40.43
N ARG A 30 -16.63 -4.94 40.00
CA ARG A 30 -15.80 -5.04 38.81
C ARG A 30 -16.54 -4.30 37.69
N PRO A 31 -15.88 -3.42 36.93
CA PRO A 31 -16.55 -2.75 35.82
C PRO A 31 -17.16 -3.84 34.93
N HIS A 32 -18.44 -3.67 34.60
CA HIS A 32 -19.05 -4.50 33.57
C HIS A 32 -18.20 -4.32 32.31
N PRO A 33 -17.88 -5.40 31.57
CA PRO A 33 -17.22 -5.23 30.29
C PRO A 33 -18.11 -4.31 29.44
N GLU A 34 -17.55 -3.19 28.98
CA GLU A 34 -18.21 -2.31 28.03
C GLU A 34 -18.71 -3.17 26.86
N PRO A 35 -19.90 -2.89 26.31
CA PRO A 35 -20.40 -3.61 25.15
C PRO A 35 -19.35 -3.54 24.03
N ALA A 36 -19.13 -4.67 23.35
CA ALA A 36 -18.20 -4.72 22.23
C ALA A 36 -18.59 -3.64 21.20
N ALA A 37 -17.59 -2.90 20.71
CA ALA A 37 -17.81 -1.89 19.69
C ALA A 37 -18.48 -2.49 18.44
N ARG A 38 -19.12 -1.66 17.62
CA ARG A 38 -19.89 -2.14 16.45
C ARG A 38 -19.41 -1.44 15.18
N ILE A 39 -19.09 -2.23 14.16
CA ILE A 39 -18.70 -1.79 12.83
C ILE A 39 -19.89 -2.05 11.90
N GLY A 40 -20.53 -0.99 11.40
CA GLY A 40 -21.64 -1.09 10.45
C GLY A 40 -21.15 -1.15 9.01
N THR A 41 -21.74 -2.02 8.19
CA THR A 41 -21.56 -2.05 6.73
C THR A 41 -22.81 -2.62 6.05
N HIS A 42 -22.91 -2.61 4.72
CA HIS A 42 -24.11 -3.09 4.04
C HIS A 42 -24.25 -4.63 4.03
N ASP A 43 -25.46 -5.13 3.81
CA ASP A 43 -25.84 -6.55 3.80
C ASP A 43 -26.02 -7.15 2.40
N GLY A 44 -25.70 -6.41 1.34
CA GLY A 44 -25.78 -6.89 -0.05
C GLY A 44 -24.56 -7.70 -0.49
N THR A 45 -24.44 -7.87 -1.82
CA THR A 45 -23.22 -8.34 -2.48
C THR A 45 -22.04 -7.57 -1.94
N PHE A 46 -21.08 -8.28 -1.34
CA PHE A 46 -19.94 -7.65 -0.72
C PHE A 46 -18.77 -7.50 -1.69
N HIS A 47 -17.98 -6.47 -1.45
CA HIS A 47 -16.81 -6.08 -2.22
C HIS A 47 -15.54 -6.25 -1.38
N CYS A 48 -14.42 -5.87 -1.99
CA CYS A 48 -13.11 -6.00 -1.37
C CYS A 48 -12.86 -4.91 -0.34
N ASP A 49 -13.40 -3.71 -0.59
CA ASP A 49 -13.08 -2.53 0.19
C ASP A 49 -13.72 -2.59 1.58
N GLU A 50 -14.99 -2.93 1.72
CA GLU A 50 -15.64 -3.01 3.02
C GLU A 50 -15.19 -4.23 3.83
N ALA A 51 -14.82 -5.32 3.15
CA ALA A 51 -14.14 -6.46 3.78
C ALA A 51 -12.77 -6.04 4.36
N LEU A 52 -11.97 -5.29 3.61
CA LEU A 52 -10.67 -4.80 4.08
C LEU A 52 -10.84 -3.74 5.18
N ALA A 53 -11.77 -2.80 5.02
CA ALA A 53 -12.07 -1.77 6.00
C ALA A 53 -12.44 -2.38 7.37
N CYS A 54 -13.34 -3.37 7.37
CA CYS A 54 -13.71 -4.09 8.59
C CYS A 54 -12.53 -4.84 9.21
N PHE A 55 -11.67 -5.46 8.40
CA PHE A 55 -10.48 -6.15 8.89
C PHE A 55 -9.48 -5.16 9.52
N LEU A 56 -9.17 -4.06 8.83
CA LEU A 56 -8.25 -3.02 9.30
C LEU A 56 -8.70 -2.41 10.63
N LEU A 57 -9.99 -2.07 10.74
CA LEU A 57 -10.56 -1.55 12.00
C LEU A 57 -10.35 -2.53 13.15
N ARG A 58 -10.58 -3.83 12.94
CA ARG A 58 -10.37 -4.89 13.96
C ARG A 58 -8.89 -5.09 14.36
N LEU A 59 -7.93 -4.49 13.68
CA LEU A 59 -6.53 -4.47 14.14
C LEU A 59 -6.30 -3.44 15.25
N LEU A 60 -7.18 -2.44 15.39
CA LEU A 60 -7.10 -1.44 16.45
C LEU A 60 -7.63 -2.00 17.77
N PRO A 61 -6.99 -1.68 18.93
CA PRO A 61 -7.47 -2.14 20.23
C PRO A 61 -8.94 -1.78 20.52
N ARG A 62 -9.41 -0.61 20.06
CA ARG A 62 -10.80 -0.16 20.25
C ARG A 62 -11.83 -1.08 19.58
N TYR A 63 -11.48 -1.69 18.45
CA TYR A 63 -12.41 -2.48 17.65
C TYR A 63 -12.01 -3.95 17.53
N GLN A 64 -11.02 -4.42 18.30
CA GLN A 64 -10.46 -5.77 18.19
C GLN A 64 -11.54 -6.87 18.25
N ASP A 65 -12.48 -6.72 19.18
CA ASP A 65 -13.60 -7.64 19.38
C ASP A 65 -14.92 -7.10 18.82
N ALA A 66 -14.87 -6.09 17.94
CA ALA A 66 -16.07 -5.39 17.49
C ALA A 66 -17.01 -6.32 16.71
N GLU A 67 -18.31 -6.23 16.96
CA GLU A 67 -19.35 -6.89 16.15
C GLU A 67 -19.39 -6.26 14.76
N ILE A 68 -19.42 -7.06 13.69
CA ILE A 68 -19.75 -6.55 12.35
C ILE A 68 -21.27 -6.60 12.19
N VAL A 69 -21.87 -5.45 11.97
CA VAL A 69 -23.31 -5.27 11.77
C VAL A 69 -23.54 -5.03 10.29
N ARG A 70 -23.92 -6.07 9.55
CA ARG A 70 -24.30 -5.99 8.14
C ARG A 70 -25.77 -5.61 8.01
N THR A 71 -26.05 -4.39 7.55
CA THR A 71 -27.41 -3.85 7.37
C THR A 71 -27.41 -2.53 6.56
N ARG A 72 -28.53 -2.23 5.91
CA ARG A 72 -28.81 -0.88 5.37
C ARG A 72 -29.78 -0.05 6.23
N ASP A 73 -30.27 -0.58 7.35
CA ASP A 73 -31.19 0.13 8.23
C ASP A 73 -30.50 1.31 8.93
N PRO A 74 -30.91 2.57 8.65
CA PRO A 74 -30.28 3.75 9.24
C PRO A 74 -30.34 3.77 10.77
N GLN A 75 -31.37 3.19 11.39
CA GLN A 75 -31.50 3.15 12.85
C GLN A 75 -30.47 2.22 13.49
N ARG A 76 -30.20 1.08 12.84
CA ARG A 76 -29.16 0.14 13.29
C ARG A 76 -27.77 0.72 13.06
N LEU A 77 -27.54 1.39 11.93
CA LEU A 77 -26.28 2.06 11.60
C LEU A 77 -25.99 3.24 12.55
N ALA A 78 -27.01 3.98 12.99
CA ALA A 78 -26.86 5.05 13.97
C ALA A 78 -26.29 4.56 15.31
N GLY A 79 -26.55 3.30 15.67
CA GLY A 79 -26.00 2.64 16.86
C GLY A 79 -24.64 1.98 16.67
N CYS A 80 -23.97 2.18 15.53
CA CYS A 80 -22.61 1.67 15.28
C CYS A 80 -21.55 2.74 15.58
N ASP A 81 -20.44 2.31 16.19
CA ASP A 81 -19.31 3.16 16.54
C ASP A 81 -18.55 3.68 15.32
N VAL A 82 -18.52 2.89 14.26
CA VAL A 82 -17.95 3.22 12.95
C VAL A 82 -18.81 2.58 11.87
N VAL A 83 -18.99 3.27 10.76
CA VAL A 83 -19.75 2.77 9.61
C VAL A 83 -18.90 2.93 8.36
N VAL A 84 -18.83 1.87 7.55
CA VAL A 84 -18.06 1.81 6.31
C VAL A 84 -18.96 1.35 5.18
N ASP A 85 -18.77 1.92 3.99
CA ASP A 85 -19.42 1.48 2.74
C ASP A 85 -20.96 1.54 2.70
N VAL A 86 -21.55 2.23 3.67
CA VAL A 86 -23.00 2.40 3.75
C VAL A 86 -23.34 3.66 4.55
N GLY A 87 -24.52 4.21 4.30
CA GLY A 87 -25.07 5.32 5.07
C GLY A 87 -25.06 6.66 4.33
N GLY A 88 -24.40 6.77 3.17
CA GLY A 88 -24.44 7.97 2.33
C GLY A 88 -23.67 9.15 2.91
N GLU A 89 -22.71 8.92 3.80
CA GLU A 89 -22.01 9.97 4.53
C GLU A 89 -20.50 9.67 4.69
N TYR A 90 -19.67 10.65 4.34
CA TYR A 90 -18.28 10.73 4.79
C TYR A 90 -18.15 11.82 5.86
N ASP A 91 -17.94 11.39 7.10
CA ASP A 91 -17.67 12.26 8.25
C ASP A 91 -16.63 11.56 9.16
N PRO A 92 -15.35 11.96 9.09
CA PRO A 92 -14.31 11.36 9.91
C PRO A 92 -14.47 11.66 11.40
N GLY A 93 -15.14 12.77 11.78
CA GLY A 93 -15.43 13.12 13.18
C GLY A 93 -16.49 12.22 13.81
N ARG A 94 -17.40 11.68 12.98
CA ARG A 94 -18.42 10.69 13.39
C ARG A 94 -18.06 9.25 12.99
N HIS A 95 -16.87 9.02 12.45
CA HIS A 95 -16.44 7.72 11.92
C HIS A 95 -17.45 7.13 10.91
N ARG A 96 -17.81 7.94 9.91
CA ARG A 96 -18.61 7.52 8.75
C ARG A 96 -17.70 7.58 7.53
N TYR A 97 -17.45 6.42 6.94
CA TYR A 97 -16.49 6.22 5.86
C TYR A 97 -17.19 5.55 4.68
N ASP A 98 -18.20 6.22 4.15
CA ASP A 98 -18.85 5.83 2.90
C ASP A 98 -18.42 6.79 1.79
N HIS A 99 -18.20 6.26 0.58
CA HIS A 99 -17.70 7.00 -0.58
C HIS A 99 -18.74 7.10 -1.72
N HIS A 100 -19.92 6.50 -1.54
CA HIS A 100 -20.96 6.38 -2.56
C HIS A 100 -21.68 7.69 -2.93
N GLN A 101 -21.41 8.79 -2.22
CA GLN A 101 -22.08 10.06 -2.52
C GLN A 101 -21.61 10.58 -3.89
N ARG A 102 -22.54 11.08 -4.71
CA ARG A 102 -22.21 11.66 -6.02
C ARG A 102 -21.21 12.82 -5.94
N SER A 103 -21.24 13.55 -4.82
CA SER A 103 -20.34 14.66 -4.53
C SER A 103 -18.99 14.23 -3.96
N PHE A 104 -18.82 12.96 -3.59
CA PHE A 104 -17.58 12.49 -2.99
C PHE A 104 -16.51 12.31 -4.05
N THR A 105 -15.46 13.12 -3.94
CA THR A 105 -14.31 13.17 -4.87
C THR A 105 -12.97 13.12 -4.13
N GLU A 106 -12.97 12.73 -2.86
CA GLU A 106 -11.75 12.74 -2.05
C GLU A 106 -10.77 11.66 -2.50
N SER A 107 -9.49 12.00 -2.41
CA SER A 107 -8.33 11.15 -2.69
C SER A 107 -7.36 11.22 -1.51
N MET A 108 -6.37 10.33 -1.46
CA MET A 108 -5.33 10.43 -0.43
C MET A 108 -4.65 11.81 -0.45
N ARG A 109 -4.39 12.38 -1.65
CA ARG A 109 -3.80 13.72 -1.79
C ARG A 109 -4.69 14.86 -1.28
N SER A 110 -6.02 14.80 -1.49
CA SER A 110 -6.90 15.87 -1.02
C SER A 110 -7.06 15.87 0.50
N LEU A 111 -7.05 14.68 1.12
CA LEU A 111 -7.13 14.52 2.57
C LEU A 111 -5.78 14.64 3.29
N ARG A 112 -4.69 14.26 2.61
CA ARG A 112 -3.30 14.33 3.11
C ARG A 112 -2.41 15.02 2.06
N PRO A 113 -2.27 16.35 2.12
CA PRO A 113 -1.56 17.13 1.08
C PRO A 113 -0.08 16.78 0.86
N ASP A 114 0.56 16.07 1.80
CA ASP A 114 1.92 15.55 1.67
C ASP A 114 2.02 14.29 0.77
N LYS A 115 0.88 13.69 0.41
CA LYS A 115 0.81 12.46 -0.38
C LYS A 115 0.50 12.74 -1.86
N PRO A 116 1.06 11.97 -2.80
CA PRO A 116 0.94 12.26 -4.23
C PRO A 116 -0.31 11.67 -4.91
N TRP A 117 -0.99 10.70 -4.29
CA TRP A 117 -1.99 9.87 -4.98
C TRP A 117 -3.35 10.54 -5.12
N SER A 118 -3.85 10.60 -6.34
CA SER A 118 -5.13 11.24 -6.70
C SER A 118 -6.27 10.25 -6.98
N THR A 119 -6.04 8.95 -6.81
CA THR A 119 -7.08 7.92 -6.94
C THR A 119 -8.19 8.21 -5.93
N LYS A 120 -9.44 8.17 -6.39
CA LYS A 120 -10.61 8.35 -5.53
C LYS A 120 -10.64 7.23 -4.50
N LEU A 121 -10.83 7.57 -3.22
CA LEU A 121 -10.83 6.58 -2.14
C LEU A 121 -12.13 5.76 -2.12
N SER A 122 -12.00 4.47 -1.82
CA SER A 122 -13.09 3.59 -1.35
C SER A 122 -13.20 3.66 0.18
N SER A 123 -14.10 2.87 0.76
CA SER A 123 -14.22 2.76 2.23
C SER A 123 -12.95 2.21 2.87
N ALA A 124 -12.24 1.29 2.20
CA ALA A 124 -10.92 0.80 2.64
C ALA A 124 -9.88 1.91 2.65
N GLY A 125 -9.79 2.69 1.57
CA GLY A 125 -8.87 3.81 1.45
C GLY A 125 -9.12 4.89 2.49
N LEU A 126 -10.39 5.18 2.80
CA LEU A 126 -10.77 6.10 3.87
C LEU A 126 -10.33 5.59 5.25
N VAL A 127 -10.62 4.33 5.59
CA VAL A 127 -10.15 3.72 6.85
C VAL A 127 -8.62 3.74 6.93
N TYR A 128 -7.93 3.40 5.84
CA TYR A 128 -6.48 3.43 5.79
C TYR A 128 -5.92 4.85 5.92
N CYS A 129 -6.56 5.84 5.29
CA CYS A 129 -6.19 7.25 5.39
C CYS A 129 -6.19 7.75 6.85
N HIS A 130 -7.23 7.40 7.60
CA HIS A 130 -7.43 7.88 8.97
C HIS A 130 -6.75 7.04 10.05
N PHE A 131 -6.59 5.73 9.83
CA PHE A 131 -6.09 4.80 10.85
C PHE A 131 -4.87 3.99 10.43
N GLY A 132 -4.44 4.05 9.18
CA GLY A 132 -3.37 3.19 8.65
C GLY A 132 -2.06 3.34 9.43
N ALA A 133 -1.66 4.57 9.77
CA ALA A 133 -0.45 4.80 10.56
C ALA A 133 -0.56 4.17 11.95
N GLN A 134 -1.68 4.39 12.66
CA GLN A 134 -1.96 3.80 13.96
C GLN A 134 -1.96 2.25 13.92
N ILE A 135 -2.57 1.67 12.89
CA ILE A 135 -2.61 0.21 12.68
C ILE A 135 -1.18 -0.34 12.52
N LEU A 136 -0.39 0.29 11.65
CA LEU A 136 0.99 -0.14 11.39
C LEU A 136 1.88 0.02 12.63
N ALA A 137 1.74 1.13 13.35
CA ALA A 137 2.43 1.38 14.61
C ALA A 137 2.16 0.25 15.62
N GLY A 138 0.89 -0.12 15.79
CA GLY A 138 0.46 -1.20 16.69
C GLY A 138 1.00 -2.57 16.29
N LEU A 139 0.97 -2.91 15.01
CA LEU A 139 1.48 -4.19 14.50
C LEU A 139 3.00 -4.32 14.61
N LEU A 140 3.73 -3.21 14.42
CA LEU A 140 5.19 -3.20 14.39
C LEU A 140 5.84 -2.89 15.75
N GLY A 141 5.06 -2.40 16.71
CA GLY A 141 5.58 -1.87 17.98
C GLY A 141 6.48 -0.66 17.77
N GLN A 142 6.15 0.20 16.80
CA GLN A 142 6.91 1.39 16.42
C GLN A 142 6.11 2.67 16.69
N PRO A 143 6.77 3.84 16.83
CA PRO A 143 6.08 5.12 16.88
C PRO A 143 5.28 5.38 15.60
N GLU A 144 4.07 5.91 15.72
CA GLU A 144 3.16 6.18 14.61
C GLU A 144 3.70 7.20 13.61
N ASP A 145 4.38 8.23 14.11
CA ASP A 145 5.09 9.25 13.33
C ASP A 145 6.53 8.84 12.96
N GLY A 146 6.91 7.59 13.27
CA GLY A 146 8.23 7.07 12.99
C GLY A 146 8.52 6.91 11.49
N PRO A 147 9.80 6.96 11.09
CA PRO A 147 10.19 6.84 9.67
C PRO A 147 9.85 5.45 9.08
N VAL A 148 9.87 4.40 9.90
CA VAL A 148 9.48 3.04 9.48
C VAL A 148 7.99 2.98 9.15
N VAL A 149 7.13 3.47 10.06
CA VAL A 149 5.68 3.50 9.83
C VAL A 149 5.35 4.37 8.63
N THR A 150 5.98 5.54 8.51
CA THR A 150 5.79 6.43 7.35
C THR A 150 6.14 5.75 6.03
N ALA A 151 7.30 5.09 5.95
CA ALA A 151 7.73 4.42 4.72
C ALA A 151 6.83 3.23 4.35
N LEU A 152 6.41 2.43 5.34
CA LEU A 152 5.54 1.29 5.14
C LEU A 152 4.10 1.71 4.84
N TYR A 153 3.63 2.80 5.44
CA TYR A 153 2.33 3.39 5.14
C TYR A 153 2.22 3.70 3.65
N ASP A 154 3.25 4.37 3.11
CA ASP A 154 3.28 4.77 1.71
C ASP A 154 3.36 3.55 0.80
N LYS A 155 4.21 2.56 1.13
CA LYS A 155 4.34 1.35 0.31
C LYS A 155 3.10 0.48 0.29
N LEU A 156 2.42 0.33 1.41
CA LEU A 156 1.19 -0.44 1.47
C LEU A 156 0.02 0.29 0.79
N TYR A 157 -0.05 1.61 0.84
CA TYR A 157 -1.07 2.31 0.07
C TYR A 157 -0.82 2.13 -1.43
N GLU A 158 0.36 2.53 -1.91
CA GLU A 158 0.74 2.52 -3.33
C GLU A 158 0.64 1.14 -3.99
N ASN A 159 0.96 0.06 -3.26
CA ASN A 159 1.10 -1.27 -3.85
C ASN A 159 0.03 -2.27 -3.40
N PHE A 160 -0.99 -1.81 -2.67
CA PHE A 160 -2.06 -2.69 -2.18
C PHE A 160 -3.40 -1.96 -2.02
N VAL A 161 -3.48 -0.92 -1.18
CA VAL A 161 -4.78 -0.27 -0.90
C VAL A 161 -5.29 0.54 -2.10
N GLU A 162 -4.41 1.22 -2.83
CA GLU A 162 -4.78 2.03 -3.99
C GLU A 162 -5.40 1.19 -5.12
N GLU A 163 -4.96 -0.07 -5.31
CA GLU A 163 -5.59 -1.00 -6.27
C GLU A 163 -7.05 -1.27 -5.89
N ILE A 164 -7.32 -1.46 -4.60
CA ILE A 164 -8.67 -1.70 -4.10
C ILE A 164 -9.53 -0.44 -4.28
N ASP A 165 -9.00 0.73 -3.94
CA ASP A 165 -9.65 2.02 -4.17
C ASP A 165 -10.01 2.24 -5.63
N ALA A 166 -9.07 1.99 -6.54
CA ALA A 166 -9.27 2.15 -7.97
C ALA A 166 -10.32 1.17 -8.51
N MET A 167 -10.21 -0.13 -8.16
CA MET A 167 -11.14 -1.16 -8.63
C MET A 167 -12.58 -0.90 -8.17
N ASP A 168 -12.75 -0.51 -6.91
CA ASP A 168 -14.06 -0.26 -6.33
C ASP A 168 -14.74 0.98 -6.93
N ASN A 169 -13.95 2.02 -7.24
CA ASN A 169 -14.44 3.21 -7.94
C ASN A 169 -14.53 3.03 -9.47
N GLY A 170 -14.29 1.83 -10.00
CA GLY A 170 -14.35 1.54 -11.45
C GLY A 170 -13.28 2.25 -12.29
N ILE A 171 -12.14 2.58 -11.68
CA ILE A 171 -11.02 3.26 -12.33
C ILE A 171 -10.15 2.21 -13.03
N ALA A 172 -9.97 2.37 -14.35
CA ALA A 172 -9.11 1.49 -15.12
C ALA A 172 -7.61 1.75 -14.81
N PRO A 173 -6.76 0.70 -14.81
CA PRO A 173 -5.33 0.84 -14.50
C PRO A 173 -4.53 1.61 -15.56
N ALA A 174 -5.08 1.75 -16.78
CA ALA A 174 -4.49 2.50 -17.87
C ALA A 174 -5.58 3.07 -18.78
N ALA A 175 -5.24 4.09 -19.57
CA ALA A 175 -6.11 4.59 -20.62
C ALA A 175 -6.16 3.60 -21.79
N GLY A 176 -7.37 3.32 -22.30
CA GLY A 176 -7.60 2.44 -23.45
C GLY A 176 -8.06 1.03 -23.08
N GLU A 177 -8.26 0.20 -24.10
CA GLU A 177 -8.75 -1.17 -23.93
C GLU A 177 -7.65 -2.12 -23.44
N PRO A 178 -7.90 -2.91 -22.39
CA PRO A 178 -6.93 -3.89 -21.92
C PRO A 178 -6.75 -5.02 -22.95
N ARG A 179 -5.50 -5.51 -23.09
CA ARG A 179 -5.20 -6.63 -24.00
C ARG A 179 -5.82 -7.96 -23.58
N TYR A 180 -6.16 -8.11 -22.30
CA TYR A 180 -6.79 -9.29 -21.73
C TYR A 180 -7.55 -8.93 -20.45
N ALA A 181 -8.51 -9.76 -20.06
CA ALA A 181 -9.26 -9.58 -18.83
C ALA A 181 -8.47 -10.11 -17.60
N LEU A 182 -8.45 -9.33 -16.52
CA LEU A 182 -7.91 -9.74 -15.23
C LEU A 182 -9.03 -10.30 -14.34
N SER A 183 -9.04 -11.62 -14.13
CA SER A 183 -10.08 -12.30 -13.32
C SER A 183 -9.57 -12.86 -12.00
N THR A 184 -8.31 -12.62 -11.65
CA THR A 184 -7.64 -13.17 -10.46
C THR A 184 -7.19 -12.10 -9.47
N THR A 185 -7.63 -10.85 -9.63
CA THR A 185 -7.34 -9.77 -8.67
C THR A 185 -7.92 -10.10 -7.29
N LEU A 186 -7.45 -9.40 -6.25
CA LEU A 186 -7.98 -9.61 -4.91
C LEU A 186 -9.50 -9.34 -4.88
N SER A 187 -9.96 -8.25 -5.50
CA SER A 187 -11.39 -7.94 -5.59
C SER A 187 -12.19 -8.99 -6.36
N ALA A 188 -11.63 -9.59 -7.42
CA ALA A 188 -12.29 -10.71 -8.11
C ALA A 188 -12.38 -11.95 -7.21
N ARG A 189 -11.31 -12.29 -6.47
CA ARG A 189 -11.30 -13.41 -5.51
C ARG A 189 -12.32 -13.21 -4.39
N VAL A 190 -12.48 -11.99 -3.90
CA VAL A 190 -13.53 -11.62 -2.94
C VAL A 190 -14.91 -11.77 -3.57
N GLY A 191 -15.10 -11.26 -4.79
CA GLY A 191 -16.34 -11.41 -5.54
C GLY A 191 -16.79 -12.87 -5.69
N HIS A 192 -15.84 -13.79 -5.92
CA HIS A 192 -16.11 -15.24 -6.00
C HIS A 192 -16.56 -15.89 -4.67
N LEU A 193 -16.51 -15.18 -3.54
CA LEU A 193 -17.03 -15.66 -2.25
C LEU A 193 -18.49 -15.26 -2.02
N ASN A 194 -19.07 -14.38 -2.84
CA ASN A 194 -20.49 -14.10 -2.83
C ASN A 194 -21.28 -15.33 -3.32
N PRO A 195 -22.52 -15.53 -2.82
CA PRO A 195 -23.42 -16.53 -3.39
C PRO A 195 -23.64 -16.23 -4.88
N ARG A 196 -23.77 -17.29 -5.66
CA ARG A 196 -24.12 -17.16 -7.08
C ARG A 196 -25.58 -16.77 -7.20
N TRP A 197 -25.94 -16.11 -8.31
CA TRP A 197 -27.32 -15.72 -8.59
C TRP A 197 -28.32 -16.89 -8.57
N ASN A 198 -27.84 -18.12 -8.81
CA ASN A 198 -28.64 -19.34 -8.85
C ASN A 198 -28.44 -20.26 -7.64
N ASP A 199 -27.73 -19.82 -6.61
CA ASP A 199 -27.61 -20.59 -5.37
C ASP A 199 -28.95 -20.54 -4.62
N PRO A 200 -29.45 -21.66 -4.09
CA PRO A 200 -30.72 -21.69 -3.36
C PRO A 200 -30.65 -20.92 -2.02
N ASP A 201 -29.44 -20.74 -1.49
CA ASP A 201 -29.15 -19.93 -0.31
C ASP A 201 -28.37 -18.69 -0.76
N GLN A 202 -28.88 -17.51 -0.38
CA GLN A 202 -28.30 -16.21 -0.69
C GLN A 202 -27.65 -15.56 0.55
N ASP A 203 -27.43 -16.33 1.63
CA ASP A 203 -26.70 -15.86 2.80
C ASP A 203 -25.27 -15.41 2.43
N THR A 204 -24.96 -14.15 2.73
CA THR A 204 -23.65 -13.55 2.47
C THR A 204 -22.72 -13.61 3.69
N GLU A 205 -23.22 -13.96 4.88
CA GLU A 205 -22.48 -13.82 6.14
C GLU A 205 -21.24 -14.71 6.21
N ALA A 206 -21.37 -15.98 5.80
CA ALA A 206 -20.23 -16.91 5.76
C ALA A 206 -19.20 -16.51 4.71
N GLY A 207 -19.67 -16.03 3.54
CA GLY A 207 -18.82 -15.52 2.47
C GLY A 207 -18.04 -14.28 2.90
N PHE A 208 -18.70 -13.34 3.56
CA PHE A 208 -18.09 -12.10 4.03
C PHE A 208 -17.00 -12.35 5.07
N ARG A 209 -17.22 -13.26 6.03
CA ARG A 209 -16.19 -13.67 7.00
C ARG A 209 -14.95 -14.22 6.31
N ARG A 210 -15.13 -15.03 5.26
CA ARG A 210 -14.03 -15.56 4.44
C ARG A 210 -13.35 -14.47 3.63
N ALA A 211 -14.10 -13.48 3.14
CA ALA A 211 -13.55 -12.33 2.42
C ALA A 211 -12.65 -11.49 3.34
N MET A 212 -13.09 -11.19 4.56
CA MET A 212 -12.28 -10.49 5.57
C MET A 212 -10.98 -11.24 5.89
N GLU A 213 -11.06 -12.57 6.07
CA GLU A 213 -9.86 -13.40 6.30
C GLU A 213 -8.90 -13.37 5.10
N LEU A 214 -9.44 -13.47 3.89
CA LEU A 214 -8.68 -13.45 2.65
C LEU A 214 -7.93 -12.12 2.47
N VAL A 215 -8.63 -10.99 2.49
CA VAL A 215 -8.03 -9.66 2.26
C VAL A 215 -7.09 -9.29 3.40
N GLY A 216 -7.45 -9.65 4.63
CA GLY A 216 -6.62 -9.38 5.80
C GLY A 216 -5.33 -10.18 5.83
N THR A 217 -5.38 -11.45 5.42
CA THR A 217 -4.18 -12.27 5.28
C THR A 217 -3.23 -11.70 4.22
N GLU A 218 -3.76 -11.29 3.07
CA GLU A 218 -2.98 -10.66 2.00
C GLU A 218 -2.33 -9.35 2.50
N PHE A 219 -3.08 -8.49 3.20
CA PHE A 219 -2.54 -7.26 3.80
C PHE A 219 -1.38 -7.53 4.76
N LEU A 220 -1.55 -8.47 5.70
CA LEU A 220 -0.51 -8.82 6.67
C LEU A 220 0.74 -9.44 5.99
N GLN A 221 0.55 -10.22 4.93
CA GLN A 221 1.67 -10.76 4.15
C GLN A 221 2.43 -9.67 3.39
N ARG A 222 1.72 -8.69 2.80
CA ARG A 222 2.35 -7.52 2.17
C ARG A 222 3.13 -6.70 3.20
N LEU A 223 2.57 -6.45 4.38
CA LEU A 223 3.26 -5.76 5.47
C LEU A 223 4.52 -6.51 5.90
N ASP A 224 4.42 -7.83 6.11
CA ASP A 224 5.56 -8.66 6.50
C ASP A 224 6.68 -8.61 5.46
N PHE A 225 6.33 -8.71 4.17
CA PHE A 225 7.27 -8.57 3.06
C PHE A 225 7.96 -7.20 3.08
N TYR A 226 7.21 -6.10 3.15
CA TYR A 226 7.80 -4.77 3.10
C TYR A 226 8.67 -4.48 4.33
N HIS A 227 8.25 -4.95 5.50
CA HIS A 227 9.01 -4.75 6.75
C HIS A 227 10.27 -5.61 6.82
N ARG A 228 10.19 -6.90 6.46
CA ARG A 228 11.30 -7.85 6.67
C ARG A 228 12.23 -8.01 5.48
N ALA A 229 11.78 -7.72 4.26
CA ALA A 229 12.58 -7.90 3.05
C ALA A 229 12.91 -6.55 2.40
N TRP A 230 11.89 -5.75 2.05
CA TRP A 230 12.11 -4.51 1.30
C TRP A 230 12.85 -3.45 2.11
N LEU A 231 12.43 -3.20 3.36
CA LEU A 231 13.00 -2.12 4.17
C LEU A 231 14.50 -2.34 4.50
N PRO A 232 14.96 -3.53 4.90
CA PRO A 232 16.39 -3.79 5.07
C PRO A 232 17.18 -3.68 3.77
N ALA A 233 16.63 -4.17 2.64
CA ALA A 233 17.28 -4.06 1.34
C ALA A 233 17.45 -2.60 0.91
N ARG A 234 16.43 -1.77 1.15
CA ARG A 234 16.47 -0.33 0.89
C ARG A 234 17.62 0.35 1.62
N ALA A 235 17.82 0.05 2.90
CA ALA A 235 18.92 0.63 3.68
C ALA A 235 20.31 0.31 3.09
N LEU A 236 20.50 -0.92 2.60
CA LEU A 236 21.75 -1.33 1.94
C LEU A 236 21.98 -0.59 0.61
N VAL A 237 20.92 -0.40 -0.18
CA VAL A 237 20.98 0.34 -1.44
C VAL A 237 21.26 1.83 -1.19
N GLU A 238 20.60 2.43 -0.21
CA GLU A 238 20.85 3.83 0.19
C GLU A 238 22.30 4.04 0.62
N GLU A 239 22.87 3.11 1.39
CA GLU A 239 24.29 3.15 1.79
C GLU A 239 25.23 3.05 0.58
N ALA A 240 24.98 2.10 -0.32
CA ALA A 240 25.79 1.91 -1.52
C ALA A 240 25.77 3.13 -2.44
N VAL A 241 24.61 3.77 -2.59
CA VAL A 241 24.46 5.02 -3.36
C VAL A 241 25.24 6.15 -2.70
N ARG A 242 25.18 6.29 -1.37
CA ARG A 242 25.92 7.32 -0.64
C ARG A 242 27.43 7.19 -0.84
N HIS A 243 27.96 5.98 -0.66
CA HIS A 243 29.39 5.71 -0.86
C HIS A 243 29.87 5.95 -2.30
N ARG A 244 29.04 5.65 -3.31
CA ARG A 244 29.37 5.95 -4.70
C ARG A 244 29.57 7.45 -4.92
N LEU A 245 28.75 8.28 -4.28
CA LEU A 245 28.80 9.73 -4.45
C LEU A 245 29.99 10.35 -3.69
N GLU A 246 30.33 9.83 -2.51
CA GLU A 246 31.52 10.22 -1.74
C GLU A 246 32.82 9.95 -2.52
N GLY A 247 32.92 8.80 -3.19
CA GLY A 247 34.07 8.46 -4.03
C GLY A 247 34.20 9.30 -5.31
N SER A 248 33.13 9.98 -5.74
CA SER A 248 33.14 10.86 -6.92
C SER A 248 33.63 12.28 -6.62
N CYS A 249 33.71 12.68 -5.34
CA CYS A 249 34.20 14.00 -4.92
C CYS A 249 35.68 14.01 -4.52
N ALA A 250 36.33 12.85 -4.43
CA ALA A 250 37.79 12.74 -4.32
C ALA A 250 38.39 13.00 -5.71
N GLY A 251 38.74 14.27 -5.95
CA GLY A 251 39.14 14.81 -7.25
C GLY A 251 40.17 13.96 -8.00
N VAL A 252 39.96 13.85 -9.31
CA VAL A 252 41.05 13.58 -10.26
C VAL A 252 42.02 14.76 -10.12
N PRO A 253 43.27 14.57 -9.65
CA PRO A 253 44.27 15.63 -9.71
C PRO A 253 44.50 15.94 -11.18
N GLY A 254 44.41 17.22 -11.56
CA GLY A 254 44.59 17.65 -12.94
C GLY A 254 45.87 17.09 -13.54
N VAL A 255 45.73 16.33 -14.63
CA VAL A 255 46.87 15.88 -15.43
C VAL A 255 47.29 17.05 -16.31
N ALA A 256 48.04 17.98 -15.73
CA ALA A 256 48.82 18.94 -16.50
C ALA A 256 50.16 18.27 -16.86
N GLY A 257 50.28 17.88 -18.13
CA GLY A 257 51.55 17.56 -18.79
C GLY A 257 52.14 16.19 -18.47
N MET A 258 52.00 15.23 -19.37
CA MET A 258 53.01 14.20 -19.57
C MET A 258 52.91 13.68 -21.01
N GLU A 259 54.02 13.82 -21.72
CA GLU A 259 54.21 13.43 -23.12
C GLU A 259 54.04 11.92 -23.32
N ASP A 260 53.54 11.59 -24.51
CA ASP A 260 53.39 10.25 -25.07
C ASP A 260 54.72 9.49 -25.11
N LYS A 261 54.84 8.43 -24.30
CA LYS A 261 55.75 7.32 -24.56
C LYS A 261 55.08 6.01 -24.16
N GLY A 262 54.77 5.20 -25.18
CA GLY A 262 54.12 3.91 -25.04
C GLY A 262 54.89 2.91 -24.17
N GLN A 263 54.17 2.24 -23.28
CA GLN A 263 54.61 1.02 -22.62
C GLN A 263 53.39 0.15 -22.28
N GLN A 264 53.49 -1.15 -22.56
CA GLN A 264 52.46 -2.18 -22.37
C GLN A 264 52.05 -2.34 -20.89
N THR A 265 50.75 -2.54 -20.65
CA THR A 265 50.15 -2.76 -19.32
C THR A 265 50.19 -4.25 -18.92
N PRO A 266 50.50 -4.60 -17.66
CA PRO A 266 50.20 -5.93 -17.11
C PRO A 266 48.75 -5.97 -16.54
N GLY A 267 48.15 -7.16 -16.57
CA GLY A 267 46.76 -7.40 -16.14
C GLY A 267 46.47 -7.17 -14.65
N PRO A 268 45.18 -7.13 -14.26
CA PRO A 268 44.74 -6.70 -12.94
C PRO A 268 45.11 -7.70 -11.82
N PRO A 269 45.38 -7.23 -10.58
CA PRO A 269 45.62 -8.11 -9.45
C PRO A 269 44.30 -8.70 -8.89
N ASN A 270 44.42 -9.86 -8.22
CA ASN A 270 43.31 -10.54 -7.55
C ASN A 270 42.69 -9.69 -6.41
N PRO A 271 41.39 -9.88 -6.11
CA PRO A 271 40.71 -9.14 -5.05
C PRO A 271 41.22 -9.52 -3.65
N PRO A 272 41.15 -8.60 -2.66
CA PRO A 272 41.59 -8.86 -1.29
C PRO A 272 40.61 -9.76 -0.53
N ASP A 273 41.18 -10.57 0.37
CA ASP A 273 40.49 -11.44 1.33
C ASP A 273 39.85 -10.60 2.45
N PHE A 274 38.55 -10.81 2.70
CA PHE A 274 37.76 -10.10 3.72
C PHE A 274 37.44 -10.98 4.94
N SER A 275 38.37 -11.84 5.37
CA SER A 275 38.30 -12.46 6.69
C SER A 275 38.79 -11.49 7.79
N GLY A 276 37.95 -10.54 8.20
CA GLY A 276 38.15 -9.82 9.47
C GLY A 276 37.86 -8.32 9.42
N ALA A 277 36.61 -7.93 9.63
CA ALA A 277 36.27 -6.59 10.11
C ALA A 277 34.97 -6.66 10.94
N THR A 278 35.11 -7.11 12.18
CA THR A 278 34.08 -6.96 13.21
C THR A 278 34.14 -5.53 13.77
N GLY A 279 33.03 -4.81 13.67
CA GLY A 279 32.69 -3.71 14.58
C GLY A 279 32.91 -2.30 14.05
N VAL A 280 31.81 -1.65 13.65
CA VAL A 280 31.69 -0.18 13.73
C VAL A 280 30.36 0.14 14.41
N SER A 281 30.45 0.95 15.46
CA SER A 281 29.35 1.31 16.36
C SER A 281 28.49 2.43 15.77
N LEU A 282 27.17 2.23 15.75
CA LEU A 282 26.14 3.22 15.47
C LEU A 282 26.15 4.34 16.52
N LYS A 283 26.83 5.46 16.23
CA LYS A 283 26.62 6.77 16.88
C LYS A 283 27.46 7.85 16.20
N SER A 284 26.90 8.47 15.16
CA SER A 284 26.80 9.94 14.99
C SER A 284 26.33 10.28 13.59
N LEU A 285 25.43 11.26 13.50
CA LEU A 285 25.34 12.33 12.49
C LEU A 285 23.86 12.70 12.28
N GLN A 286 23.42 13.64 13.11
CA GLN A 286 22.31 14.54 12.85
C GLN A 286 22.89 15.87 12.37
N ASP A 287 22.63 16.27 11.13
CA ASP A 287 22.57 17.67 10.70
C ASP A 287 21.70 17.78 9.42
N PRO A 288 20.53 18.44 9.45
CA PRO A 288 19.58 18.45 8.33
C PRO A 288 19.68 19.67 7.38
N THR A 289 20.82 20.38 7.28
CA THR A 289 20.84 21.68 6.56
C THR A 289 21.50 21.72 5.18
N THR A 290 21.87 20.60 4.55
CA THR A 290 22.40 20.64 3.17
C THR A 290 21.82 19.52 2.31
N VAL A 291 20.69 19.78 1.66
CA VAL A 291 20.17 18.94 0.56
C VAL A 291 20.01 19.81 -0.69
N THR A 292 20.83 19.59 -1.70
CA THR A 292 20.76 20.24 -3.02
C THR A 292 19.56 19.71 -3.83
N GLU A 293 19.12 20.48 -4.83
CA GLU A 293 17.97 20.15 -5.68
C GLU A 293 18.17 18.81 -6.43
N GLU A 294 19.42 18.49 -6.78
CA GLU A 294 19.84 17.23 -7.40
C GLU A 294 19.72 16.03 -6.45
N GLN A 295 19.97 16.23 -5.14
CA GLN A 295 19.76 15.21 -4.11
C GLN A 295 18.26 14.95 -3.86
N ARG A 296 17.41 15.96 -4.07
CA ARG A 296 15.94 15.84 -4.01
C ARG A 296 15.38 15.09 -5.22
N GLU A 297 15.94 15.31 -6.41
CA GLU A 297 15.60 14.57 -7.64
C GLU A 297 16.14 13.12 -7.64
N GLY A 298 17.31 12.87 -7.04
CA GLY A 298 17.81 11.51 -6.81
C GLY A 298 16.89 10.68 -5.90
N TRP A 299 16.34 11.32 -4.86
CA TRP A 299 15.36 10.71 -3.95
C TRP A 299 14.01 10.43 -4.63
N LYS A 300 13.50 11.37 -5.43
CA LYS A 300 12.31 11.13 -6.25
C LYS A 300 12.55 9.97 -7.21
N ASN A 301 13.71 9.88 -7.85
CA ASN A 301 14.04 8.81 -8.78
C ASN A 301 14.13 7.41 -8.13
N LEU A 302 14.55 7.28 -6.87
CA LEU A 302 14.51 5.98 -6.15
C LEU A 302 13.09 5.57 -5.75
N ASN A 303 12.18 6.54 -5.52
CA ASN A 303 10.77 6.26 -5.28
C ASN A 303 9.94 6.14 -6.57
N SER A 304 10.40 6.69 -7.70
CA SER A 304 9.62 6.77 -8.96
C SER A 304 10.08 5.78 -10.05
N ARG A 305 11.17 5.03 -9.85
CA ARG A 305 11.79 4.18 -10.89
C ARG A 305 11.58 2.68 -10.69
N ASP A 306 10.32 2.26 -10.70
CA ASP A 306 9.93 1.01 -11.38
C ASP A 306 9.28 1.28 -12.75
N SER A 307 9.42 2.50 -13.31
CA SER A 307 9.05 2.83 -14.69
C SER A 307 10.29 2.98 -15.59
N MET A 308 10.93 1.86 -15.92
CA MET A 308 11.72 1.78 -17.15
C MET A 308 10.78 1.67 -18.36
N LEU A 309 10.32 2.82 -18.85
CA LEU A 309 9.99 3.01 -20.26
C LEU A 309 10.51 4.39 -20.65
N GLY A 310 11.72 4.40 -21.20
CA GLY A 310 12.33 5.63 -21.70
C GLY A 310 11.57 6.17 -22.89
N ASP A 311 11.25 7.46 -22.83
CA ASP A 311 10.94 8.27 -24.01
C ASP A 311 12.13 8.22 -24.97
N SER A 312 12.00 7.44 -26.03
CA SER A 312 12.85 7.54 -27.20
C SER A 312 12.45 8.79 -27.98
N ASN A 313 12.98 9.95 -27.60
CA ASN A 313 13.23 11.06 -28.51
C ASN A 313 13.95 12.20 -27.78
N THR A 314 15.28 12.22 -27.86
CA THR A 314 16.11 13.41 -28.10
C THR A 314 17.59 13.03 -27.96
N LEU A 315 18.18 12.54 -29.05
CA LEU A 315 19.62 12.68 -29.30
C LEU A 315 19.80 13.47 -30.59
N PRO A 316 20.81 14.37 -30.68
CA PRO A 316 20.99 15.23 -31.83
C PRO A 316 21.51 14.41 -33.02
N VAL A 317 20.81 14.49 -34.16
CA VAL A 317 21.21 13.85 -35.42
C VAL A 317 21.96 14.87 -36.29
N CYS A 318 23.21 14.56 -36.65
CA CYS A 318 23.94 15.24 -37.72
C CYS A 318 23.37 14.84 -39.10
N PRO A 319 23.38 15.74 -40.10
CA PRO A 319 22.51 15.59 -41.26
C PRO A 319 23.16 14.71 -42.33
N SER A 320 22.39 13.78 -42.90
CA SER A 320 22.63 13.35 -44.28
C SER A 320 21.35 12.82 -44.94
N SER A 321 21.07 13.42 -46.10
CA SER A 321 20.37 12.89 -47.28
C SER A 321 18.99 12.22 -47.12
N SER A 322 18.00 12.91 -47.69
CA SER A 322 16.65 12.47 -48.08
C SER A 322 16.58 11.07 -48.70
N PRO A 323 15.42 10.41 -48.62
CA PRO A 323 14.66 10.21 -49.86
C PRO A 323 13.13 10.37 -49.73
N GLN A 324 12.53 10.54 -50.91
CA GLN A 324 11.14 10.85 -51.20
C GLN A 324 10.19 9.63 -51.09
N SER A 325 8.94 9.95 -50.73
CA SER A 325 7.64 9.50 -51.27
C SER A 325 7.21 8.01 -51.34
N CYS A 326 6.03 7.79 -50.76
CA CYS A 326 4.81 7.15 -51.31
C CYS A 326 4.63 5.62 -51.34
N GLY A 327 3.41 5.22 -50.96
CA GLY A 327 2.71 3.99 -51.31
C GLY A 327 2.19 3.24 -50.07
N ASP A 328 0.99 3.50 -49.55
CA ASP A 328 -0.35 3.08 -50.02
C ASP A 328 -0.85 1.75 -49.45
N ILE A 329 -2.11 1.81 -48.96
CA ILE A 329 -3.15 0.78 -48.94
C ILE A 329 -3.06 -0.29 -47.82
N TRP A 330 -4.06 -0.29 -46.93
CA TRP A 330 -5.08 -1.35 -46.80
C TRP A 330 -6.16 -0.90 -45.79
N GLU A 331 -7.33 -0.53 -46.31
CA GLU A 331 -8.59 -0.50 -45.54
C GLU A 331 -9.18 -1.91 -45.46
N ALA A 332 -9.79 -2.24 -44.31
CA ALA A 332 -10.75 -3.33 -44.15
C ALA A 332 -11.74 -2.99 -43.00
N PRO A 333 -12.96 -3.55 -43.04
CA PRO A 333 -14.19 -2.80 -42.75
C PRO A 333 -14.82 -3.07 -41.38
N ASP A 334 -15.77 -2.19 -41.05
CA ASP A 334 -16.73 -2.25 -39.95
C ASP A 334 -17.41 -3.62 -39.78
N GLY A 335 -17.58 -4.02 -38.51
CA GLY A 335 -18.52 -5.08 -38.18
C GLY A 335 -18.49 -5.56 -36.73
N THR A 336 -19.53 -5.17 -35.99
CA THR A 336 -20.21 -5.92 -34.92
C THR A 336 -19.94 -5.57 -33.44
N ASN A 337 -20.89 -4.80 -32.91
CA ASN A 337 -21.81 -5.15 -31.82
C ASN A 337 -21.19 -5.68 -30.50
N SER A 338 -21.02 -4.78 -29.52
CA SER A 338 -20.85 -5.13 -28.10
C SER A 338 -22.13 -4.78 -27.32
N PRO A 339 -22.66 -5.68 -26.47
CA PRO A 339 -23.86 -5.42 -25.68
C PRO A 339 -23.54 -4.47 -24.52
N ARG A 340 -24.36 -3.41 -24.38
CA ARG A 340 -24.36 -2.51 -23.22
C ARG A 340 -24.86 -3.27 -21.98
N TYR A 341 -24.04 -3.37 -20.94
CA TYR A 341 -24.51 -3.63 -19.58
C TYR A 341 -25.12 -2.33 -19.01
N SER A 342 -26.43 -2.16 -19.19
CA SER A 342 -27.35 -2.44 -18.10
C SER A 342 -27.09 -1.89 -16.68
N GLU A 343 -26.80 -0.60 -16.45
CA GLU A 343 -27.06 0.02 -15.13
C GLU A 343 -28.54 -0.14 -14.77
N LYS A 344 -28.84 -1.03 -13.82
CA LYS A 344 -30.06 -1.04 -13.00
C LYS A 344 -29.86 -2.08 -11.92
N ASP A 345 -29.74 -1.58 -10.69
CA ASP A 345 -30.04 -2.21 -9.39
C ASP A 345 -29.11 -1.61 -8.33
N LYS A 346 -29.28 -0.30 -8.11
CA LYS A 346 -28.78 0.43 -6.94
C LYS A 346 -29.84 1.48 -6.56
N GLU A 347 -30.92 0.99 -5.94
CA GLU A 347 -31.83 1.78 -5.09
C GLU A 347 -31.88 1.16 -3.69
#